data_AF-A0A7S0LY62-F1
#
_entry.id   AF-A0A7S0LY62-F1
#
_cell.length_a   1.000
_cell.length_b   1.000
_cell.length_c   1.000
_cell.angle_alpha   90.00
_cell.angle_beta   90.00
_cell.angle_gamma   90.00
#
_symmetry.space_group_name_H-M   'P 1'
#
loop_
_entity.id
_entity.type
_entity.pdbx_description
1 polymer ?
#
loop_
_entity_poly.entity_id
_entity_poly.type
_entity_poly.pdbx_seq_one_letter_code
_entity_poly.pdbx_strand_id
1 'polypeptide(L)'
;IVERLRSLQDRFPDLVEIYNTQDRFGLDAPGTCYVDGGLNPCKVWVIVVTNKALRTADTPEVFYSGTIHGDERVGPTAVTEFVTLLLERYGTDAWARRLVDTRVLTVVPAANSLGYSRNERTENGLDPNRDFAWDQDAGSCMQTIAARSINELWLRHVYQLSVTFHGGASLVAYPWGDTIHCTFETYYCRAGWTAPDMTGMDTLTRAIASYVGQFGGIGRYLTGALNDPAVIYPVKGGMEDW
;
A
#
# COMPACT_ATOMS: atom_id res chain seq x y z
N ILE A 1 6.59 7.35 -13.14
CA ILE A 1 5.40 7.39 -12.24
C ILE A 1 4.83 8.80 -12.15
N VAL A 2 5.56 9.79 -11.62
CA VAL A 2 5.04 11.16 -11.41
C VAL A 2 4.48 11.80 -12.68
N GLU A 3 5.19 11.71 -13.81
CA GLU A 3 4.72 12.21 -15.10
C GLU A 3 3.39 11.57 -15.53
N ARG A 4 3.23 10.26 -15.31
CA ARG A 4 1.98 9.54 -15.58
C ARG A 4 0.85 10.05 -14.69
N LEU A 5 1.10 10.24 -13.39
CA LEU A 5 0.09 10.77 -12.46
C LEU A 5 -0.38 12.18 -12.86
N ARG A 6 0.56 13.06 -13.24
CA ARG A 6 0.25 14.40 -13.77
C ARG A 6 -0.60 14.32 -15.04
N SER A 7 -0.19 13.50 -15.99
CA SER A 7 -0.95 13.28 -17.23
C SER A 7 -2.37 12.77 -16.97
N LEU A 8 -2.56 11.89 -15.99
CA LEU A 8 -3.90 11.41 -15.60
C LEU A 8 -4.75 12.52 -14.98
N GLN A 9 -4.16 13.38 -14.13
CA GLN A 9 -4.87 14.53 -13.58
C GLN A 9 -5.31 15.50 -14.68
N ASP A 10 -4.44 15.79 -15.65
CA ASP A 10 -4.75 16.70 -16.76
C ASP A 10 -5.86 16.14 -17.67
N ARG A 11 -5.85 14.83 -17.92
CA ARG A 11 -6.84 14.15 -18.78
C ARG A 11 -8.18 13.92 -18.09
N PHE A 12 -8.18 13.75 -16.77
CA PHE A 12 -9.36 13.39 -15.97
C PHE A 12 -9.52 14.29 -14.73
N PRO A 13 -9.59 15.63 -14.91
CA PRO A 13 -9.55 16.57 -13.79
C PRO A 13 -10.76 16.44 -12.84
N ASP A 14 -11.90 15.94 -13.33
CA ASP A 14 -13.10 15.70 -12.50
C ASP A 14 -13.04 14.39 -11.70
N LEU A 15 -12.08 13.52 -12.02
CA LEU A 15 -11.95 12.19 -11.41
C LEU A 15 -10.66 12.03 -10.58
N VAL A 16 -9.65 12.89 -10.82
CA VAL A 16 -8.31 12.72 -10.28
C VAL A 16 -7.86 13.94 -9.49
N GLU A 17 -7.26 13.68 -8.33
CA GLU A 17 -6.44 14.65 -7.59
C GLU A 17 -5.10 14.00 -7.28
N ILE A 18 -4.00 14.73 -7.49
CA ILE A 18 -2.68 14.30 -7.05
C ILE A 18 -2.08 15.34 -6.10
N TYR A 19 -1.35 14.86 -5.10
CA TYR A 19 -0.56 15.68 -4.19
C TYR A 19 0.62 14.86 -3.67
N ASN A 20 1.53 15.51 -2.95
CA ASN A 20 2.56 14.81 -2.19
C ASN A 20 2.41 15.10 -0.70
N THR A 21 2.78 14.14 0.15
CA THR A 21 2.56 14.23 1.59
C THR A 21 3.44 15.30 2.26
N GLN A 22 4.62 15.60 1.69
CA GLN A 22 5.51 16.62 2.21
C GLN A 22 4.83 18.00 2.17
N ASP A 23 4.31 18.39 1.01
CA ASP A 23 3.67 19.68 0.84
C ASP A 23 2.28 19.70 1.52
N ARG A 24 1.55 18.58 1.48
CA ARG A 24 0.19 18.49 2.03
C ARG A 24 0.15 18.47 3.56
N PHE A 25 1.11 17.81 4.20
CA PHE A 25 1.12 17.60 5.65
C PHE A 25 2.30 18.27 6.35
N GLY A 26 3.18 18.96 5.60
CA GLY A 26 4.37 19.60 6.16
C GLY A 26 5.45 18.61 6.60
N LEU A 27 5.54 17.44 5.96
CA LEU A 27 6.58 16.45 6.27
C LEU A 27 7.90 16.81 5.59
N ASP A 28 9.01 16.44 6.24
CA ASP A 28 10.33 16.52 5.64
C ASP A 28 10.44 15.57 4.42
N ALA A 29 11.35 15.89 3.51
CA ALA A 29 11.72 14.96 2.44
C ALA A 29 12.57 13.82 3.01
N PRO A 30 12.37 12.56 2.58
CA PRO A 30 13.19 11.44 3.07
C PRO A 30 14.66 11.56 2.64
N GLY A 31 14.93 12.34 1.60
CA GLY A 31 16.27 12.56 1.05
C GLY A 31 16.17 13.19 -0.33
N THR A 32 17.17 12.92 -1.18
CA THR A 32 17.21 13.38 -2.57
C THR A 32 17.04 12.21 -3.55
N CYS A 33 16.19 12.43 -4.56
CA CYS A 33 15.86 11.49 -5.62
C CYS A 33 16.32 12.07 -6.95
N TYR A 34 16.73 11.20 -7.87
CA TYR A 34 17.04 11.63 -9.24
C TYR A 34 15.74 11.71 -10.04
N VAL A 35 15.28 12.93 -10.32
CA VAL A 35 14.01 13.23 -10.99
C VAL A 35 14.28 14.30 -12.04
N ASP A 36 13.75 14.13 -13.25
CA ASP A 36 13.83 15.10 -14.36
C ASP A 36 15.26 15.54 -14.69
N GLY A 37 16.22 14.62 -14.59
CA GLY A 37 17.63 14.87 -14.92
C GLY A 37 18.47 15.49 -13.79
N GLY A 38 17.90 15.70 -12.59
CA GLY A 38 18.60 16.32 -11.46
C GLY A 38 18.26 15.71 -10.10
N LEU A 39 19.06 16.05 -9.09
CA LEU A 39 18.78 15.70 -7.70
C LEU A 39 17.80 16.69 -7.10
N ASN A 40 16.62 16.19 -6.73
CA ASN A 40 15.56 16.97 -6.12
C ASN A 40 15.13 16.31 -4.80
N PRO A 41 14.54 17.05 -3.85
CA PRO A 41 13.92 16.43 -2.67
C PRO A 41 12.94 15.34 -3.09
N CYS A 42 13.11 14.13 -2.56
CA CYS A 42 12.17 13.03 -2.77
C CYS A 42 10.79 13.43 -2.25
N LYS A 43 9.75 12.98 -2.95
CA LYS A 43 8.36 13.23 -2.58
C LYS A 43 7.58 11.92 -2.62
N VAL A 44 6.73 11.73 -1.61
CA VAL A 44 5.78 10.61 -1.57
C VAL A 44 4.48 11.09 -2.20
N TRP A 45 4.24 10.63 -3.41
CA TRP A 45 3.09 11.03 -4.22
C TRP A 45 1.87 10.17 -3.92
N VAL A 46 0.72 10.84 -3.85
CA VAL A 46 -0.60 10.26 -3.68
C VAL A 46 -1.45 10.62 -4.89
N ILE A 47 -2.18 9.65 -5.43
CA ILE A 47 -3.25 9.88 -6.38
C ILE A 47 -4.57 9.44 -5.76
N VAL A 48 -5.54 10.34 -5.76
CA VAL A 48 -6.91 10.09 -5.33
C VAL A 48 -7.78 9.99 -6.57
N VAL A 49 -8.53 8.89 -6.69
CA VAL A 49 -9.44 8.62 -7.81
C VAL A 49 -10.85 8.45 -7.28
N THR A 50 -11.76 9.33 -7.71
CA THR A 50 -13.18 9.33 -7.33
C THR A 50 -13.94 10.25 -8.27
N ASN A 51 -15.20 9.98 -8.55
CA ASN A 51 -16.06 10.98 -9.18
C ASN A 51 -16.34 12.11 -8.17
N LYS A 52 -15.71 13.28 -8.38
CA LYS A 52 -15.79 14.41 -7.43
C LYS A 52 -17.21 14.97 -7.30
N ALA A 53 -18.05 14.84 -8.34
CA ALA A 53 -19.42 15.31 -8.31
C ALA A 53 -20.37 14.39 -7.52
N LEU A 54 -20.00 13.11 -7.35
CA LEU A 54 -20.80 12.12 -6.62
C LEU A 54 -20.27 11.84 -5.20
N ARG A 55 -19.04 12.27 -4.89
CA ARG A 55 -18.42 12.04 -3.59
C ARG A 55 -19.23 12.70 -2.47
N THR A 56 -19.47 11.93 -1.41
CA THR A 56 -20.10 12.38 -0.16
C THR A 56 -19.19 12.04 1.03
N ALA A 57 -19.58 12.47 2.24
CA ALA A 57 -18.88 12.08 3.46
C ALA A 57 -18.97 10.56 3.75
N ASP A 58 -20.01 9.89 3.23
CA ASP A 58 -20.24 8.45 3.43
C ASP A 58 -19.65 7.58 2.31
N THR A 59 -19.01 8.18 1.31
CA THR A 59 -18.39 7.42 0.22
C THR A 59 -17.24 6.57 0.76
N PRO A 60 -17.29 5.22 0.64
CA PRO A 60 -16.24 4.35 1.16
C PRO A 60 -14.88 4.66 0.55
N GLU A 61 -13.85 4.62 1.38
CA GLU A 61 -12.47 4.87 1.00
C GLU A 61 -11.67 3.56 0.99
N VAL A 62 -10.84 3.39 -0.04
CA VAL A 62 -9.97 2.22 -0.22
C VAL A 62 -8.54 2.69 -0.43
N PHE A 63 -7.62 2.11 0.33
CA PHE A 63 -6.20 2.43 0.26
C PHE A 63 -5.42 1.39 -0.55
N TYR A 64 -4.56 1.86 -1.46
CA TYR A 64 -3.62 1.01 -2.18
C TYR A 64 -2.18 1.53 -2.00
N SER A 65 -1.28 0.67 -1.54
CA SER A 65 0.16 0.96 -1.50
C SER A 65 0.89 0.11 -2.54
N GLY A 66 1.66 0.75 -3.42
CA GLY A 66 2.42 0.08 -4.46
C GLY A 66 3.73 -0.50 -3.95
N THR A 67 4.45 0.20 -3.10
CA THR A 67 5.54 -0.40 -2.35
C THR A 67 5.89 0.41 -1.11
N ILE A 68 6.25 -0.32 -0.05
CA ILE A 68 6.93 0.22 1.11
C ILE A 68 8.42 -0.15 1.14
N HIS A 69 8.84 -1.22 0.47
CA HIS A 69 10.26 -1.54 0.25
C HIS A 69 10.72 -1.07 -1.12
N GLY A 70 11.71 -0.19 -1.19
CA GLY A 70 12.02 0.51 -2.43
C GLY A 70 12.49 -0.38 -3.61
N ASP A 71 13.08 -1.54 -3.33
CA ASP A 71 13.52 -2.52 -4.31
C ASP A 71 12.43 -3.54 -4.75
N GLU A 72 11.23 -3.47 -4.17
CA GLU A 72 10.07 -4.30 -4.53
C GLU A 72 9.24 -3.60 -5.64
N ARG A 73 9.72 -3.68 -6.89
CA ARG A 73 9.34 -2.74 -7.96
C ARG A 73 8.10 -3.07 -8.79
N VAL A 74 7.47 -4.22 -8.58
CA VAL A 74 6.29 -4.62 -9.36
C VAL A 74 5.04 -3.82 -8.94
N GLY A 75 4.83 -3.66 -7.64
CA GLY A 75 3.64 -3.03 -7.08
C GLY A 75 3.43 -1.56 -7.49
N PRO A 76 4.46 -0.68 -7.51
CA PRO A 76 4.30 0.70 -7.98
C PRO A 76 3.76 0.80 -9.40
N THR A 77 4.22 -0.08 -10.30
CA THR A 77 3.70 -0.19 -11.67
C THR A 77 2.27 -0.73 -11.67
N ALA A 78 2.01 -1.79 -10.90
CA ALA A 78 0.69 -2.42 -10.84
C ALA A 78 -0.41 -1.43 -10.41
N VAL A 79 -0.18 -0.65 -9.35
CA VAL A 79 -1.18 0.33 -8.88
C VAL A 79 -1.31 1.54 -9.81
N THR A 80 -0.23 1.94 -10.49
CA THR A 80 -0.27 3.03 -11.48
C THR A 80 -1.07 2.62 -12.74
N GLU A 81 -0.85 1.40 -13.23
CA GLU A 81 -1.59 0.87 -14.38
C GLU A 81 -3.04 0.51 -14.01
N PHE A 82 -3.30 0.05 -12.78
CA PHE A 82 -4.66 -0.12 -12.26
C PHE A 82 -5.47 1.19 -12.34
N VAL A 83 -4.91 2.29 -11.82
CA VAL A 83 -5.57 3.60 -11.88
C VAL A 83 -5.74 4.08 -13.32
N THR A 84 -4.72 3.90 -14.17
CA THR A 84 -4.81 4.23 -15.60
C THR A 84 -5.96 3.47 -16.27
N LEU A 85 -6.06 2.16 -16.04
CA LEU A 85 -7.10 1.31 -16.60
C LEU A 85 -8.49 1.77 -16.16
N LEU A 86 -8.69 2.05 -14.86
CA LEU A 86 -9.97 2.53 -14.36
C LEU A 86 -10.42 3.82 -15.04
N LEU A 87 -9.51 4.79 -15.18
CA LEU A 87 -9.80 6.09 -15.77
C LEU A 87 -10.07 5.99 -17.27
N GLU A 88 -9.25 5.24 -18.01
CA GLU A 88 -9.43 5.05 -19.45
C GLU A 88 -10.70 4.25 -19.78
N ARG A 89 -11.16 3.40 -18.87
CA ARG A 89 -12.38 2.61 -19.01
C ARG A 89 -13.61 3.24 -18.38
N TYR A 90 -13.48 4.33 -17.62
CA TYR A 90 -14.59 4.99 -16.92
C TYR A 90 -15.78 5.34 -17.85
N GLY A 91 -15.49 5.73 -19.10
CA GLY A 91 -16.50 6.04 -20.11
C GLY A 91 -17.24 4.82 -20.69
N THR A 92 -16.61 3.65 -20.68
CA THR A 92 -16.98 2.50 -21.53
C THR A 92 -17.23 1.19 -20.78
N ASP A 93 -16.76 1.07 -19.54
CA ASP A 93 -16.87 -0.13 -18.72
C ASP A 93 -17.70 0.15 -17.45
N ALA A 94 -18.75 -0.64 -17.25
CA ALA A 94 -19.67 -0.43 -16.12
C ALA A 94 -19.02 -0.73 -14.75
N TRP A 95 -18.04 -1.63 -14.69
CA TRP A 95 -17.31 -1.94 -13.47
C TRP A 95 -16.33 -0.83 -13.12
N ALA A 96 -15.57 -0.32 -14.09
CA ALA A 96 -14.69 0.82 -13.90
C ALA A 96 -15.48 2.06 -13.43
N ARG A 97 -16.61 2.36 -14.09
CA ARG A 97 -17.51 3.43 -13.68
C ARG A 97 -18.00 3.25 -12.25
N ARG A 98 -18.52 2.06 -11.91
CA ARG A 98 -19.01 1.77 -10.55
C ARG A 98 -17.91 1.90 -9.50
N LEU A 99 -16.67 1.51 -9.79
CA LEU A 99 -15.58 1.67 -8.83
C LEU A 99 -15.28 3.15 -8.57
N VAL A 100 -15.20 3.98 -9.60
CA VAL A 100 -14.89 5.41 -9.49
C VAL A 100 -16.07 6.23 -8.95
N ASP A 101 -17.30 5.88 -9.29
CA ASP A 101 -18.50 6.62 -8.86
C ASP A 101 -18.87 6.37 -7.39
N THR A 102 -18.53 5.21 -6.84
CA THR A 102 -19.00 4.80 -5.52
C THR A 102 -17.90 4.67 -4.47
N ARG A 103 -16.64 4.93 -4.80
CA ARG A 103 -15.51 4.86 -3.86
C ARG A 103 -14.55 6.02 -4.05
N VAL A 104 -13.82 6.33 -2.98
CA VAL A 104 -12.59 7.10 -3.04
C VAL A 104 -11.41 6.15 -2.98
N LEU A 105 -10.63 6.07 -4.06
CA LEU A 105 -9.43 5.25 -4.11
C LEU A 105 -8.22 6.14 -3.81
N THR A 106 -7.58 5.94 -2.66
CA THR A 106 -6.33 6.62 -2.31
C THR A 106 -5.17 5.68 -2.62
N VAL A 107 -4.31 6.06 -3.56
CA VAL A 107 -3.21 5.22 -4.04
C VAL A 107 -1.87 5.90 -3.82
N VAL A 108 -0.94 5.19 -3.19
CA VAL A 108 0.45 5.61 -2.95
C VAL A 108 1.38 4.67 -3.72
N PRO A 109 1.86 5.04 -4.93
CA PRO A 109 2.66 4.12 -5.74
C PRO A 109 3.97 3.70 -5.09
N ALA A 110 4.66 4.60 -4.38
CA ALA A 110 5.91 4.29 -3.69
C ALA A 110 6.01 5.12 -2.41
N ALA A 111 5.66 4.51 -1.28
CA ALA A 111 5.75 5.14 0.04
C ALA A 111 7.23 5.38 0.41
N ASN A 112 8.09 4.38 0.22
CA ASN A 112 9.54 4.57 0.27
C ASN A 112 10.08 5.10 -1.07
N SER A 113 9.79 6.38 -1.33
CA SER A 113 10.20 7.06 -2.56
C SER A 113 11.73 7.14 -2.72
N LEU A 114 12.47 7.28 -1.62
CA LEU A 114 13.93 7.34 -1.62
C LEU A 114 14.55 5.98 -2.00
N GLY A 115 14.14 4.92 -1.30
CA GLY A 115 14.58 3.56 -1.59
C GLY A 115 14.22 3.17 -3.01
N TYR A 116 13.01 3.53 -3.49
CA TYR A 116 12.61 3.26 -4.87
C TYR A 116 13.52 3.97 -5.90
N SER A 117 13.92 5.22 -5.64
CA SER A 117 14.86 5.95 -6.50
C SER A 117 16.26 5.31 -6.51
N ARG A 118 16.66 4.66 -5.42
CA ARG A 118 17.99 4.07 -5.25
C ARG A 118 18.04 2.56 -5.51
N ASN A 119 16.88 1.95 -5.74
CA ASN A 119 16.74 0.48 -5.79
C ASN A 119 17.23 -0.16 -4.48
N GLU A 120 16.79 0.39 -3.36
CA GLU A 120 17.12 -0.05 -2.00
C GLU A 120 15.83 -0.38 -1.24
N ARG A 121 15.85 -1.48 -0.48
CA ARG A 121 14.74 -1.88 0.39
C ARG A 121 14.36 -0.80 1.40
N THR A 122 15.36 -0.23 2.06
CA THR A 122 15.23 0.62 3.24
C THR A 122 15.10 2.11 2.88
N GLU A 123 14.65 2.91 3.84
CA GLU A 123 14.72 4.36 3.79
C GLU A 123 15.85 4.80 4.72
N ASN A 124 16.97 5.28 4.16
CA ASN A 124 18.18 5.67 4.93
C ASN A 124 18.65 4.60 5.93
N GLY A 125 18.58 3.32 5.56
CA GLY A 125 19.01 2.20 6.41
C GLY A 125 17.95 1.67 7.38
N LEU A 126 16.78 2.31 7.49
CA LEU A 126 15.65 1.83 8.27
C LEU A 126 14.67 1.05 7.39
N ASP A 127 14.17 -0.10 7.86
CA ASP A 127 13.11 -0.82 7.17
C ASP A 127 11.76 -0.16 7.51
N PRO A 128 11.10 0.49 6.53
CA PRO A 128 9.85 1.20 6.79
C PRO A 128 8.70 0.26 7.16
N ASN A 129 8.73 -1.03 6.77
CA ASN A 129 7.74 -2.02 7.23
C ASN A 129 8.16 -2.67 8.55
N ARG A 130 9.05 -2.03 9.31
CA ARG A 130 9.33 -2.31 10.72
C ARG A 130 9.13 -1.07 11.60
N ASP A 131 8.61 0.00 11.04
CA ASP A 131 8.62 1.32 11.66
C ASP A 131 7.20 1.81 12.01
N PHE A 132 6.17 0.99 11.89
CA PHE A 132 4.82 1.35 12.35
C PHE A 132 4.66 1.15 13.86
N ALA A 133 3.72 1.88 14.45
CA ALA A 133 3.49 1.91 15.89
C ALA A 133 2.68 0.71 16.40
N TRP A 134 3.07 -0.49 15.98
CA TRP A 134 2.43 -1.76 16.34
C TRP A 134 3.49 -2.82 16.63
N ASP A 135 3.35 -3.59 17.72
CA ASP A 135 4.38 -4.55 18.15
C ASP A 135 5.79 -3.91 18.21
N GLN A 136 5.85 -2.66 18.67
CA GLN A 136 7.07 -1.87 18.79
C GLN A 136 7.15 -1.16 20.13
N ASP A 137 8.38 -0.90 20.57
CA ASP A 137 8.63 -0.09 21.75
C ASP A 137 8.29 1.39 21.48
N ALA A 138 7.80 2.07 22.52
CA ALA A 138 7.49 3.49 22.42
C ALA A 138 8.73 4.30 22.02
N GLY A 139 8.63 5.05 20.92
CA GLY A 139 9.72 5.86 20.38
C GLY A 139 10.61 5.13 19.36
N SER A 140 10.35 3.85 19.08
CA SER A 140 11.06 3.08 18.04
C SER A 140 10.30 2.99 16.72
N CYS A 141 9.25 3.78 16.55
CA CYS A 141 8.37 3.82 15.37
C CYS A 141 8.25 5.24 14.79
N MET A 142 7.70 5.31 13.58
CA MET A 142 7.47 6.51 12.80
C MET A 142 8.76 7.31 12.60
N GLN A 143 9.89 6.66 12.38
CA GLN A 143 11.17 7.33 12.11
C GLN A 143 11.34 7.67 10.63
N THR A 144 10.82 6.81 9.75
CA THR A 144 10.81 6.99 8.30
C THR A 144 9.70 7.94 7.87
N ILE A 145 9.98 8.73 6.83
CA ILE A 145 8.98 9.54 6.14
C ILE A 145 7.98 8.62 5.44
N ALA A 146 8.40 7.46 4.91
CA ALA A 146 7.47 6.48 4.36
C ALA A 146 6.35 6.09 5.36
N ALA A 147 6.68 5.68 6.59
CA ALA A 147 5.70 5.33 7.61
C ALA A 147 4.88 6.55 8.04
N ARG A 148 5.52 7.71 8.27
CA ARG A 148 4.82 8.97 8.61
C ARG A 148 3.84 9.41 7.53
N SER A 149 4.20 9.32 6.25
CA SER A 149 3.35 9.66 5.12
C SER A 149 2.07 8.83 5.11
N ILE A 150 2.18 7.52 5.35
CA ILE A 150 1.02 6.63 5.46
C ILE A 150 0.23 6.98 6.72
N ASN A 151 0.89 7.16 7.86
CA ASN A 151 0.24 7.54 9.11
C ASN A 151 -0.61 8.82 8.98
N GLU A 152 -0.10 9.87 8.34
CA GLU A 152 -0.86 11.11 8.13
C GLU A 152 -2.11 10.90 7.25
N LEU A 153 -2.09 9.95 6.31
CA LEU A 153 -3.28 9.58 5.53
C LEU A 153 -4.32 8.91 6.43
N TRP A 154 -3.94 7.87 7.19
CA TRP A 154 -4.84 7.15 8.08
C TRP A 154 -5.37 8.00 9.25
N LEU A 155 -4.64 9.03 9.70
CA LEU A 155 -5.16 9.99 10.69
C LEU A 155 -6.29 10.89 10.16
N ARG A 156 -6.45 10.99 8.83
CA ARG A 156 -7.42 11.89 8.17
C ARG A 156 -8.53 11.14 7.44
N HIS A 157 -8.39 9.83 7.29
CA HIS A 157 -9.26 9.00 6.48
C HIS A 157 -9.61 7.73 7.24
N VAL A 158 -10.82 7.21 7.02
CA VAL A 158 -11.24 5.90 7.52
C VAL A 158 -11.32 4.97 6.32
N TYR A 159 -10.23 4.25 6.04
CA TYR A 159 -10.19 3.28 4.95
C TYR A 159 -10.88 1.98 5.39
N GLN A 160 -11.89 1.54 4.64
CA GLN A 160 -12.60 0.29 4.93
C GLN A 160 -11.86 -0.93 4.35
N LEU A 161 -10.94 -0.73 3.42
CA LEU A 161 -10.11 -1.77 2.85
C LEU A 161 -8.75 -1.20 2.46
N SER A 162 -7.68 -1.94 2.75
CA SER A 162 -6.33 -1.65 2.29
C SER A 162 -5.74 -2.83 1.52
N VAL A 163 -4.96 -2.52 0.49
CA VAL A 163 -4.14 -3.50 -0.23
C VAL A 163 -2.74 -2.94 -0.39
N THR A 164 -1.75 -3.67 0.09
CA THR A 164 -0.34 -3.31 -0.06
C THR A 164 0.39 -4.36 -0.90
N PHE A 165 1.20 -3.89 -1.83
CA PHE A 165 2.01 -4.74 -2.69
C PHE A 165 3.43 -4.86 -2.15
N HIS A 166 3.92 -6.09 -2.17
CA HIS A 166 5.29 -6.46 -1.84
C HIS A 166 5.91 -7.29 -2.97
N GLY A 167 7.22 -7.52 -2.88
CA GLY A 167 8.01 -8.36 -3.78
C GLY A 167 8.87 -9.37 -3.01
N GLY A 168 9.21 -10.49 -3.64
CA GLY A 168 10.07 -11.53 -3.06
C GLY A 168 9.35 -12.83 -2.68
N ALA A 169 8.02 -12.83 -2.63
CA ALA A 169 7.18 -14.02 -2.44
C ALA A 169 5.93 -13.97 -3.33
N SER A 170 5.21 -15.10 -3.44
CA SER A 170 3.95 -15.22 -4.20
C SER A 170 2.81 -15.63 -3.27
N LEU A 171 2.25 -14.64 -2.58
CA LEU A 171 1.17 -14.81 -1.61
C LEU A 171 0.18 -13.65 -1.62
N VAL A 172 -1.03 -13.89 -1.14
CA VAL A 172 -2.04 -12.90 -0.79
C VAL A 172 -2.43 -13.21 0.65
N ALA A 173 -1.86 -12.48 1.59
CA ALA A 173 -1.97 -12.75 3.03
C ALA A 173 -2.66 -11.60 3.76
N TYR A 174 -3.00 -11.84 5.02
CA TYR A 174 -3.75 -10.92 5.86
C TYR A 174 -3.26 -10.96 7.33
N PRO A 175 -3.64 -9.99 8.17
CA PRO A 175 -3.33 -9.98 9.61
C PRO A 175 -3.80 -11.22 10.39
N TRP A 176 -3.12 -11.62 11.47
CA TRP A 176 -1.97 -10.93 12.05
C TRP A 176 -0.66 -11.29 11.33
N GLY A 177 0.27 -10.33 11.28
CA GLY A 177 1.66 -10.48 10.89
C GLY A 177 2.64 -10.23 12.04
N ASP A 178 2.16 -9.87 13.22
CA ASP A 178 2.98 -9.49 14.36
C ASP A 178 3.50 -10.67 15.19
N THR A 179 4.42 -10.36 16.10
CA THR A 179 5.03 -11.32 17.04
C THR A 179 4.27 -11.43 18.36
N ILE A 180 3.45 -10.44 18.75
CA ILE A 180 2.73 -10.43 20.03
C ILE A 180 1.53 -11.37 20.05
N HIS A 181 0.95 -11.67 18.89
CA HIS A 181 -0.11 -12.66 18.76
C HIS A 181 0.43 -14.09 18.66
N CYS A 182 1.75 -14.29 18.73
CA CYS A 182 2.38 -15.61 18.82
C CYS A 182 2.51 -16.06 20.27
N THR A 183 2.01 -17.26 20.59
CA THR A 183 2.07 -17.83 21.95
C THR A 183 3.43 -18.45 22.28
N PHE A 184 4.19 -18.88 21.26
CA PHE A 184 5.51 -19.49 21.38
C PHE A 184 6.35 -19.18 20.13
N GLU A 185 7.64 -18.88 20.30
CA GLU A 185 8.60 -18.52 19.24
C GLU A 185 8.26 -17.24 18.46
N THR A 186 8.98 -16.14 18.73
CA THR A 186 8.81 -14.86 18.00
C THR A 186 9.24 -14.90 16.54
N TYR A 187 9.96 -15.94 16.12
CA TYR A 187 10.49 -16.09 14.76
C TYR A 187 9.76 -17.17 13.93
N TYR A 188 8.97 -18.04 14.59
CA TYR A 188 8.20 -19.11 13.95
C TYR A 188 6.88 -19.29 14.71
N CYS A 189 5.84 -18.55 14.32
CA CYS A 189 4.55 -18.54 15.03
C CYS A 189 3.79 -19.87 14.85
N ARG A 190 4.16 -20.92 15.57
CA ARG A 190 3.50 -22.24 15.43
C ARG A 190 2.10 -22.29 16.02
N ALA A 191 1.83 -21.40 16.97
CA ALA A 191 0.55 -21.26 17.64
C ALA A 191 0.37 -19.81 18.07
N GLY A 192 -0.83 -19.27 17.90
CA GLY A 192 -1.11 -17.87 18.16
C GLY A 192 -2.60 -17.58 18.21
N TRP A 193 -2.89 -16.30 18.44
CA TRP A 193 -4.24 -15.76 18.41
C TRP A 193 -4.61 -15.40 16.98
N THR A 194 -5.84 -15.72 16.59
CA THR A 194 -6.37 -15.35 15.29
C THR A 194 -6.97 -13.94 15.35
N ALA A 195 -6.88 -13.19 14.26
CA ALA A 195 -7.58 -11.91 14.14
C ALA A 195 -9.10 -12.12 14.28
N PRO A 196 -9.83 -11.24 14.99
CA PRO A 196 -11.28 -11.35 15.14
C PRO A 196 -12.03 -11.47 13.81
N ASP A 197 -11.56 -10.77 12.77
CA ASP A 197 -12.12 -10.77 11.42
C ASP A 197 -11.44 -11.75 10.45
N MET A 198 -10.69 -12.75 10.97
CA MET A 198 -9.96 -13.73 10.16
C MET A 198 -10.83 -14.35 9.07
N THR A 199 -12.08 -14.72 9.37
CA THR A 199 -12.97 -15.33 8.37
C THR A 199 -13.24 -14.41 7.18
N GLY A 200 -13.44 -13.11 7.43
CA GLY A 200 -13.65 -12.12 6.37
C GLY A 200 -12.39 -11.91 5.53
N MET A 201 -11.25 -11.77 6.20
CA MET A 201 -9.96 -11.56 5.53
C MET A 201 -9.51 -12.80 4.73
N ASP A 202 -9.66 -14.01 5.27
CA ASP A 202 -9.35 -15.27 4.57
C ASP A 202 -10.26 -15.45 3.35
N THR A 203 -11.57 -15.14 3.49
CA THR A 203 -12.50 -15.20 2.36
C THR A 203 -12.07 -14.25 1.23
N LEU A 204 -11.70 -13.02 1.58
CA LEU A 204 -11.26 -12.01 0.61
C LEU A 204 -9.97 -12.43 -0.09
N THR A 205 -8.95 -12.82 0.68
CA THR A 205 -7.63 -13.21 0.12
C THR A 205 -7.72 -14.46 -0.75
N ARG A 206 -8.51 -15.47 -0.36
CA ARG A 206 -8.80 -16.65 -1.21
C ARG A 206 -9.52 -16.29 -2.50
N ALA A 207 -10.48 -15.35 -2.45
CA ALA A 207 -11.19 -14.90 -3.63
C ALA A 207 -10.24 -14.18 -4.61
N ILE A 208 -9.38 -13.29 -4.09
CA ILE A 208 -8.34 -12.61 -4.87
C ILE A 208 -7.38 -13.64 -5.49
N ALA A 209 -6.82 -14.54 -4.68
CA ALA A 209 -5.91 -15.58 -5.16
C ALA A 209 -6.56 -16.51 -6.20
N SER A 210 -7.86 -16.79 -6.07
CA SER A 210 -8.61 -17.57 -7.06
C SER A 210 -8.82 -16.81 -8.37
N TYR A 211 -9.08 -15.50 -8.31
CA TYR A 211 -9.30 -14.67 -9.48
C TYR A 211 -8.00 -14.43 -10.26
N VAL A 212 -6.91 -14.12 -9.56
CA VAL A 212 -5.58 -13.96 -10.17
C VAL A 212 -5.10 -15.29 -10.77
N GLY A 213 -5.40 -16.41 -10.11
CA GLY A 213 -5.12 -17.74 -10.62
C GLY A 213 -3.62 -18.03 -10.69
N GLN A 214 -3.18 -18.58 -11.82
CA GLN A 214 -1.77 -18.84 -12.12
C GLN A 214 -1.34 -17.90 -13.24
N PHE A 215 -0.14 -17.34 -13.12
CA PHE A 215 0.39 -16.41 -14.12
C PHE A 215 1.85 -16.75 -14.43
N GLY A 216 2.12 -17.06 -15.70
CA GLY A 216 3.45 -17.52 -16.12
C GLY A 216 3.89 -18.79 -15.39
N GLY A 217 5.11 -18.79 -14.86
CA GLY A 217 5.66 -19.89 -14.05
C GLY A 217 5.30 -19.82 -12.56
N ILE A 218 4.47 -18.85 -12.14
CA ILE A 218 4.06 -18.68 -10.76
C ILE A 218 2.80 -19.52 -10.53
N GLY A 219 2.88 -20.41 -9.53
CA GLY A 219 1.73 -21.21 -9.09
C GLY A 219 0.63 -20.34 -8.46
N ARG A 220 -0.39 -20.99 -7.89
CA ARG A 220 -1.43 -20.26 -7.17
C ARG A 220 -0.82 -19.58 -5.94
N TYR A 221 -1.17 -18.31 -5.72
CA TYR A 221 -0.74 -17.55 -4.55
C TYR A 221 -1.12 -18.27 -3.26
N LEU A 222 -0.17 -18.38 -2.33
CA LEU A 222 -0.46 -18.84 -0.97
C LEU A 222 -1.35 -17.81 -0.25
N THR A 223 -2.23 -18.29 0.63
CA THR A 223 -3.14 -17.45 1.41
C THR A 223 -3.14 -17.89 2.86
N GLY A 224 -3.20 -16.93 3.78
CA GLY A 224 -3.30 -17.17 5.22
C GLY A 224 -2.81 -15.96 6.01
N ALA A 225 -2.70 -16.13 7.33
CA ALA A 225 -2.18 -15.09 8.21
C ALA A 225 -0.68 -14.85 7.95
N LEU A 226 -0.23 -13.59 8.03
CA LEU A 226 1.17 -13.21 7.81
C LEU A 226 2.13 -13.81 8.87
N ASN A 227 1.66 -14.07 10.08
CA ASN A 227 2.47 -14.73 11.09
C ASN A 227 2.50 -16.26 10.95
N ASP A 228 1.68 -16.88 10.10
CA ASP A 228 1.69 -18.34 9.90
C ASP A 228 3.00 -18.78 9.19
N PRO A 229 3.80 -19.69 9.78
CA PRO A 229 5.04 -20.19 9.19
C PRO A 229 4.84 -20.98 7.90
N ALA A 230 3.62 -21.41 7.58
CA ALA A 230 3.28 -21.99 6.27
C ALA A 230 3.06 -20.93 5.18
N VAL A 231 2.89 -19.66 5.56
CA VAL A 231 2.67 -18.51 4.66
C VAL A 231 3.94 -17.67 4.56
N ILE A 232 4.40 -17.11 5.68
CA ILE A 232 5.64 -16.32 5.77
C ILE A 232 6.18 -16.33 7.22
N TYR A 233 6.48 -15.19 7.84
CA TYR A 233 7.05 -15.08 9.17
C TYR A 233 6.62 -13.77 9.83
N PRO A 234 6.50 -13.74 11.17
CA PRO A 234 6.04 -12.57 11.89
C PRO A 234 7.09 -11.45 11.96
N VAL A 235 6.63 -10.21 12.08
CA VAL A 235 7.44 -8.99 12.06
C VAL A 235 6.94 -7.96 13.06
N LYS A 236 7.87 -7.20 13.65
CA LYS A 236 7.54 -6.05 14.50
C LYS A 236 7.34 -4.80 13.66
N GLY A 237 6.35 -3.97 13.96
CA GLY A 237 6.15 -2.68 13.29
C GLY A 237 5.74 -2.77 11.82
N GLY A 238 5.05 -3.84 11.43
CA GLY A 238 4.47 -3.97 10.10
C GLY A 238 3.29 -3.02 9.89
N MET A 239 3.14 -2.51 8.67
CA MET A 239 2.01 -1.66 8.26
C MET A 239 0.70 -2.45 8.25
N GLU A 240 0.74 -3.74 7.94
CA GLU A 240 -0.45 -4.54 7.69
C GLU A 240 -1.31 -4.75 8.94
N ASP A 241 -0.68 -4.79 10.11
CA ASP A 241 -1.36 -4.95 11.40
C ASP A 241 -1.70 -3.62 12.08
N TRP A 242 -1.00 -2.54 11.72
CA TRP A 242 -1.19 -1.19 12.24
C TRP A 242 -2.39 -0.50 11.58
#